data_AF-A0A2V7PK23-F1
#
_entry.id   AF-A0A2V7PK23-F1
#
_cell.length_a   1.000
_cell.length_b   1.000
_cell.length_c   1.000
_cell.angle_alpha   90.00
_cell.angle_beta   90.00
_cell.angle_gamma   90.00
#
_symmetry.space_group_name_H-M   'P 1'
#
loop_
_entity.id
_entity.type
_entity.pdbx_description
1 polymer ?
#
loop_
_entity_poly.entity_id
_entity_poly.type
_entity_poly.pdbx_seq_one_letter_code
_entity_poly.pdbx_strand_id
1 'polypeptide(L)'
;MWAINLRIFGIVLGTLALYTLIANKIPQVQSEVPRALTLAANVTPEQLVTAGDELYHGAGGCTACHGLGTRAPNLLTDEKGQGPVGARCGKREPGKDCKAYLYESLTSPRAYVVAGYEPIMPEMGRSLSPQQIWALVAFLESNGGTVDVSASDIPAASAAPAANSPGAAGAATAPGIAGGSTDPMTIIRSAGCPACHKISGEGGAIGPDLTRVGSRLPANLIRESILTPDAKVAKGFEKFKGIMPKTFGNQLTGAQLEALEQFLAAHK
;
A
#
# COMPACT_ATOMS: atom_id res chain seq x y z
N MET A 1 7.35 -23.04 -56.05
CA MET A 1 7.30 -23.24 -54.58
C MET A 1 8.21 -22.28 -53.81
N TRP A 2 9.46 -22.08 -54.23
CA TRP A 2 10.41 -21.21 -53.50
C TRP A 2 9.97 -19.74 -53.34
N ALA A 3 9.37 -19.15 -54.38
CA ALA A 3 8.86 -17.77 -54.32
C ALA A 3 7.71 -17.58 -53.31
N ILE A 4 6.89 -18.61 -53.08
CA ILE A 4 5.80 -18.57 -52.10
C ILE A 4 6.40 -18.64 -50.69
N ASN A 5 7.37 -19.52 -50.46
CA ASN A 5 8.05 -19.66 -49.18
C ASN A 5 8.81 -18.38 -48.79
N LEU A 6 9.45 -17.70 -49.76
CA LEU A 6 10.11 -16.41 -49.51
C LEU A 6 9.12 -15.30 -49.11
N ARG A 7 7.93 -15.27 -49.73
CA ARG A 7 6.87 -14.30 -49.34
C ARG A 7 6.36 -14.57 -47.93
N ILE A 8 6.10 -15.83 -47.60
CA ILE A 8 5.68 -16.22 -46.24
C ILE A 8 6.75 -15.84 -45.22
N PHE A 9 8.02 -16.15 -45.50
CA PHE A 9 9.14 -15.82 -44.62
C PHE A 9 9.28 -14.31 -44.40
N GLY A 10 9.14 -13.51 -45.48
CA GLY A 10 9.16 -12.05 -45.38
C GLY A 10 8.03 -11.49 -44.52
N ILE A 11 6.82 -12.03 -44.64
CA ILE A 11 5.67 -11.60 -43.82
C ILE A 11 5.87 -11.97 -42.35
N VAL A 12 6.36 -13.18 -42.06
CA VAL A 12 6.63 -13.63 -40.69
C VAL A 12 7.70 -12.76 -40.04
N LEU A 13 8.83 -12.52 -40.71
CA LEU A 13 9.89 -11.66 -40.19
C LEU A 13 9.43 -10.21 -40.03
N GLY A 14 8.69 -9.67 -41.00
CA GLY A 14 8.16 -8.31 -40.92
C GLY A 14 7.21 -8.14 -39.73
N THR A 15 6.35 -9.14 -39.50
CA THR A 15 5.42 -9.14 -38.37
C THR A 15 6.18 -9.21 -37.04
N LEU A 16 7.12 -10.16 -36.90
CA LEU A 16 7.94 -10.28 -35.69
C LEU A 16 8.72 -8.99 -35.41
N ALA A 17 9.38 -8.42 -36.43
CA ALA A 17 10.13 -7.17 -36.29
C ALA A 17 9.24 -6.00 -35.87
N LEU A 18 8.03 -5.90 -36.42
CA LEU A 18 7.06 -4.88 -36.02
C LEU A 18 6.64 -5.04 -34.57
N TYR A 19 6.30 -6.26 -34.12
CA TYR A 19 5.97 -6.53 -32.72
C TYR A 19 7.14 -6.21 -31.79
N THR A 20 8.36 -6.59 -32.15
CA THR A 20 9.56 -6.29 -31.35
C THR A 20 9.83 -4.79 -31.27
N LEU A 21 9.67 -4.04 -32.36
CA LEU A 21 9.83 -2.59 -32.37
C LEU A 21 8.80 -1.90 -31.48
N ILE A 22 7.54 -2.31 -31.56
CA ILE A 22 6.47 -1.76 -30.70
C ILE A 22 6.74 -2.12 -29.24
N ALA A 23 7.11 -3.37 -28.94
CA ALA A 23 7.44 -3.80 -27.57
C ALA A 23 8.60 -2.98 -26.98
N ASN A 24 9.65 -2.68 -27.75
CA ASN A 24 10.78 -1.86 -27.27
C ASN A 24 10.46 -0.36 -27.16
N LYS A 25 9.37 0.12 -27.76
CA LYS A 25 8.88 1.50 -27.60
C LYS A 25 7.99 1.66 -26.37
N ILE A 26 7.40 0.58 -25.88
CA ILE A 26 6.67 0.57 -24.60
C ILE A 26 7.71 0.60 -23.47
N PRO A 27 7.64 1.57 -22.54
CA PRO A 27 8.51 1.59 -21.37
C PRO A 27 8.45 0.24 -20.65
N GLN A 28 9.60 -0.44 -20.58
CA GLN A 28 9.72 -1.74 -19.94
C GLN A 28 9.63 -1.56 -18.42
N VAL A 29 8.41 -1.47 -17.90
CA VAL A 29 8.17 -1.47 -16.45
C VAL A 29 8.41 -2.89 -15.97
N GLN A 30 9.57 -3.13 -15.36
CA GLN A 30 9.85 -4.38 -14.67
C GLN A 30 8.80 -4.52 -13.57
N SER A 31 7.92 -5.52 -13.70
CA SER A 31 7.04 -5.90 -12.61
C SER A 31 7.93 -6.58 -11.57
N GLU A 32 8.53 -5.81 -10.67
CA GLU A 32 9.06 -6.36 -9.43
C GLU A 32 7.88 -7.02 -8.73
N VAL A 33 7.82 -8.34 -8.77
CA VAL A 33 7.04 -9.12 -7.82
C VAL A 33 7.44 -8.58 -6.44
N PRO A 34 6.49 -8.16 -5.57
CA PRO A 34 6.83 -7.77 -4.21
C PRO A 34 7.74 -8.84 -3.68
N ARG A 35 9.01 -8.49 -3.46
CA ARG A 35 10.03 -9.45 -3.05
C ARG A 35 9.40 -10.14 -1.86
N ALA A 36 9.11 -11.45 -1.97
CA ALA A 36 8.54 -12.20 -0.86
C ALA A 36 9.43 -11.82 0.32
N LEU A 37 8.87 -11.11 1.31
CA LEU A 37 9.64 -10.51 2.37
C LEU A 37 10.28 -11.65 3.16
N THR A 38 11.44 -12.11 2.70
CA THR A 38 12.30 -13.03 3.41
C THR A 38 13.01 -12.15 4.41
N LEU A 39 12.27 -11.81 5.46
CA LEU A 39 12.79 -11.20 6.67
C LEU A 39 13.75 -12.24 7.29
N ALA A 40 14.97 -12.29 6.76
CA ALA A 40 16.01 -13.23 7.17
C ALA A 40 16.54 -12.85 8.56
N ALA A 41 17.28 -13.77 9.18
CA ALA A 41 17.76 -13.68 10.56
C ALA A 41 18.61 -12.43 10.91
N ASN A 42 19.02 -11.61 9.92
CA ASN A 42 19.85 -10.41 10.08
C ASN A 42 19.15 -9.13 9.60
N VAL A 43 17.84 -9.03 9.78
CA VAL A 43 17.08 -7.83 9.42
C VAL A 43 17.30 -6.70 10.43
N THR A 44 17.50 -5.48 9.91
CA THR A 44 17.64 -4.25 10.70
C THR A 44 16.27 -3.68 11.14
N PRO A 45 16.20 -2.92 12.25
CA PRO A 45 14.96 -2.25 12.67
C PRO A 45 14.33 -1.38 11.57
N GLU A 46 15.14 -0.67 10.79
CA GLU A 46 14.68 0.20 9.70
C GLU A 46 14.02 -0.61 8.57
N GLN A 47 14.56 -1.80 8.27
CA GLN A 47 13.96 -2.72 7.31
C GLN A 47 12.63 -3.30 7.83
N LEU A 48 12.50 -3.54 9.14
CA LEU A 48 11.23 -3.98 9.74
C LEU A 48 10.18 -2.88 9.69
N VAL A 49 10.57 -1.64 9.98
CA VAL A 49 9.67 -0.49 9.89
C VAL A 49 9.17 -0.34 8.46
N THR A 50 10.06 -0.43 7.47
CA THR A 50 9.69 -0.35 6.04
C THR A 50 8.75 -1.49 5.64
N ALA A 51 9.07 -2.71 6.05
CA ALA A 51 8.22 -3.89 5.83
C ALA A 51 6.83 -3.77 6.48
N GLY A 52 6.78 -3.26 7.70
CA GLY A 52 5.55 -3.04 8.44
C GLY A 52 4.69 -1.94 7.82
N ASP A 53 5.30 -0.88 7.31
CA ASP A 53 4.60 0.20 6.61
C ASP A 53 3.87 -0.32 5.36
N GLU A 54 4.55 -1.12 4.55
CA GLU A 54 3.97 -1.77 3.37
C GLU A 54 2.82 -2.71 3.73
N LEU A 55 2.97 -3.47 4.83
CA LEU A 55 1.91 -4.36 5.32
C LEU A 55 0.71 -3.55 5.83
N TYR A 56 0.95 -2.49 6.60
CA TYR A 56 -0.11 -1.67 7.19
C TYR A 56 -1.00 -1.02 6.12
N HIS A 57 -0.36 -0.46 5.09
CA HIS A 57 -1.03 0.24 4.00
C HIS A 57 -1.50 -0.69 2.87
N GLY A 58 -0.96 -1.91 2.78
CA GLY A 58 -1.23 -2.88 1.73
C GLY A 58 -1.88 -4.16 2.24
N ALA A 59 -1.13 -5.27 2.20
CA ALA A 59 -1.65 -6.63 2.36
C ALA A 59 -2.23 -6.93 3.76
N GLY A 60 -1.84 -6.17 4.79
CA GLY A 60 -2.38 -6.27 6.14
C GLY A 60 -3.76 -5.61 6.31
N GLY A 61 -4.21 -4.81 5.34
CA GLY A 61 -5.55 -4.22 5.32
C GLY A 61 -5.87 -3.32 6.52
N CYS A 62 -4.86 -2.86 7.26
CA CYS A 62 -5.04 -2.22 8.56
C CYS A 62 -5.76 -0.86 8.42
N THR A 63 -5.48 -0.13 7.35
CA THR A 63 -6.09 1.18 7.03
C THR A 63 -7.59 1.11 6.84
N ALA A 64 -8.14 -0.05 6.47
CA ALA A 64 -9.60 -0.24 6.29
C ALA A 64 -10.40 0.02 7.58
N CYS A 65 -9.76 -0.13 8.74
CA CYS A 65 -10.36 0.15 10.04
C CYS A 65 -9.60 1.23 10.84
N HIS A 66 -8.27 1.24 10.78
CA HIS A 66 -7.41 2.05 11.63
C HIS A 66 -6.96 3.40 11.02
N GLY A 67 -7.53 3.81 9.88
CA GLY A 67 -7.14 5.04 9.19
C GLY A 67 -7.81 6.33 9.68
N LEU A 68 -9.11 6.29 10.01
CA LEU A 68 -9.92 7.50 10.29
C LEU A 68 -10.32 7.68 11.76
N GLY A 69 -10.03 6.71 12.64
CA GLY A 69 -10.48 6.79 14.03
C GLY A 69 -11.99 6.56 14.24
N THR A 70 -12.75 6.24 13.19
CA THR A 70 -14.21 6.08 13.25
C THR A 70 -14.63 4.63 13.53
N ARG A 71 -13.99 3.68 12.85
CA ARG A 71 -14.30 2.24 12.95
C ARG A 71 -13.39 1.51 13.93
N ALA A 72 -12.14 1.92 14.00
CA ALA A 72 -11.16 1.50 14.99
C ALA A 72 -10.28 2.70 15.37
N PRO A 73 -9.52 2.63 16.47
CA PRO A 73 -8.65 3.72 16.88
C PRO A 73 -7.64 4.10 15.79
N ASN A 74 -7.38 5.40 15.63
CA ASN A 74 -6.33 5.88 14.74
C ASN A 74 -4.95 5.49 15.29
N LEU A 75 -4.11 4.84 14.47
CA LEU A 75 -2.81 4.35 14.92
C LEU A 75 -1.66 5.26 14.52
N LEU A 76 -1.75 6.00 13.40
CA LEU A 76 -0.62 6.74 12.83
C LEU A 76 -0.60 8.23 13.21
N THR A 77 -1.75 8.82 13.53
CA THR A 77 -1.86 10.25 13.80
C THR A 77 -2.31 10.52 15.22
N ASP A 78 -3.49 11.08 15.44
CA ASP A 78 -4.02 11.34 16.77
C ASP A 78 -5.25 10.48 17.03
N GLU A 79 -5.26 9.79 18.16
CA GLU A 79 -6.44 9.11 18.69
C GLU A 79 -7.01 9.95 19.84
N LYS A 80 -7.93 10.86 19.52
CA LYS A 80 -8.69 11.67 20.50
C LYS A 80 -7.78 12.40 21.51
N GLY A 81 -6.72 13.03 21.03
CA GLY A 81 -5.74 13.80 21.81
C GLY A 81 -4.63 12.96 22.45
N GLN A 82 -4.56 11.66 22.18
CA GLN A 82 -3.54 10.76 22.74
C GLN A 82 -2.30 10.59 21.86
N GLY A 83 -2.24 11.26 20.70
CA GLY A 83 -1.16 11.12 19.73
C GLY A 83 -1.15 9.74 19.06
N PRO A 84 -0.07 9.39 18.35
CA PRO A 84 0.03 8.16 17.57
C PRO A 84 0.31 6.94 18.46
N VAL A 85 0.17 5.74 17.92
CA VAL A 85 0.16 4.52 18.74
C VAL A 85 1.52 4.27 19.39
N GLY A 86 2.62 4.54 18.70
CA GLY A 86 3.98 4.40 19.24
C GLY A 86 4.25 5.33 20.42
N ALA A 87 3.62 6.50 20.46
CA ALA A 87 3.76 7.44 21.58
C ALA A 87 2.99 7.00 22.84
N ARG A 88 1.98 6.13 22.71
CA ARG A 88 1.03 5.81 23.79
C ARG A 88 0.98 4.35 24.21
N CYS A 89 1.37 3.41 23.34
CA CYS A 89 1.33 1.95 23.54
C CYS A 89 1.89 1.49 24.89
N GLY A 90 3.06 1.98 25.29
CA GLY A 90 3.70 1.60 26.57
C GLY A 90 2.96 2.07 27.83
N LYS A 91 1.89 2.87 27.69
CA LYS A 91 1.02 3.32 28.79
C LYS A 91 -0.38 2.71 28.71
N ARG A 92 -0.66 1.87 27.71
CA ARG A 92 -2.00 1.32 27.44
C ARG A 92 -2.41 0.23 28.41
N GLU A 93 -1.45 -0.58 28.85
CA GLU A 93 -1.69 -1.70 29.74
C GLU A 93 -0.64 -1.71 30.87
N PRO A 94 -1.05 -1.69 32.15
CA PRO A 94 -0.12 -1.76 33.27
C PRO A 94 0.79 -3.00 33.20
N GLY A 95 2.10 -2.79 33.31
CA GLY A 95 3.08 -3.89 33.32
C GLY A 95 3.46 -4.45 31.95
N LYS A 96 3.02 -3.83 30.85
CA LYS A 96 3.47 -4.16 29.49
C LYS A 96 4.22 -3.00 28.85
N ASP A 97 5.32 -3.32 28.18
CA ASP A 97 5.98 -2.38 27.29
C ASP A 97 5.20 -2.24 25.97
N CYS A 98 5.63 -1.28 25.15
CA CYS A 98 4.98 -0.99 23.87
C CYS A 98 4.99 -2.22 22.95
N LYS A 99 6.15 -2.86 22.83
CA LYS A 99 6.38 -4.04 21.98
C LYS A 99 5.41 -5.18 22.31
N ALA A 100 5.35 -5.59 23.57
CA ALA A 100 4.50 -6.68 24.03
C ALA A 100 3.01 -6.33 23.87
N TYR A 101 2.62 -5.08 24.19
CA TYR A 101 1.26 -4.61 24.01
C TYR A 101 0.80 -4.67 22.55
N LEU A 102 1.62 -4.19 21.62
CA LEU A 102 1.31 -4.16 20.20
C LEU A 102 1.25 -5.57 19.59
N TYR A 103 2.22 -6.43 19.93
CA TYR A 103 2.23 -7.82 19.48
C TYR A 103 0.96 -8.56 19.91
N GLU A 104 0.60 -8.47 21.19
CA GLU A 104 -0.59 -9.14 21.71
C GLU A 104 -1.88 -8.52 21.19
N SER A 105 -1.93 -7.21 20.95
CA SER A 105 -3.07 -6.58 20.31
C SER A 105 -3.31 -7.09 18.88
N LEU A 106 -2.27 -7.53 18.17
CA LEU A 106 -2.38 -8.15 16.83
C LEU A 106 -2.76 -9.63 16.90
N THR A 107 -2.19 -10.38 17.84
CA THR A 107 -2.43 -11.83 17.96
C THR A 107 -3.61 -12.20 18.85
N SER A 108 -4.14 -11.26 19.63
CA SER A 108 -5.24 -11.45 20.57
C SER A 108 -6.02 -10.13 20.74
N PRO A 109 -6.62 -9.60 19.67
CA PRO A 109 -7.18 -8.24 19.63
C PRO A 109 -8.35 -7.98 20.59
N ARG A 110 -8.99 -9.04 21.09
CA ARG A 110 -10.07 -8.92 22.09
C ARG A 110 -9.55 -8.69 23.51
N ALA A 111 -8.26 -8.87 23.75
CA ALA A 111 -7.65 -8.64 25.06
C ALA A 111 -7.65 -7.15 25.44
N TYR A 112 -7.43 -6.26 24.47
CA TYR A 112 -7.22 -4.83 24.71
C TYR A 112 -8.13 -3.94 23.85
N VAL A 113 -9.44 -4.06 24.05
CA VAL A 113 -10.41 -3.25 23.32
C VAL A 113 -10.37 -1.81 23.83
N VAL A 114 -10.09 -0.88 22.92
CA VAL A 114 -10.07 0.56 23.24
C VAL A 114 -11.49 1.04 23.54
N ALA A 115 -11.66 1.78 24.64
CA ALA A 115 -12.95 2.34 25.03
C ALA A 115 -13.60 3.13 23.88
N GLY A 116 -14.87 2.83 23.62
CA GLY A 116 -15.65 3.45 22.54
C GLY A 116 -15.53 2.77 21.17
N TYR A 117 -14.85 1.62 21.07
CA TYR A 117 -14.80 0.79 19.87
C TYR A 117 -15.33 -0.61 20.13
N GLU A 118 -15.89 -1.22 19.09
CA GLU A 118 -16.38 -2.59 19.12
C GLU A 118 -15.23 -3.60 18.92
N PRO A 119 -15.30 -4.81 19.48
CA PRO A 119 -14.28 -5.84 19.33
C PRO A 119 -14.36 -6.53 17.95
N ILE A 120 -14.11 -5.76 16.89
CA ILE A 120 -14.23 -6.18 15.48
C ILE A 120 -12.88 -6.53 14.82
N MET A 121 -11.76 -6.19 15.47
CA MET A 121 -10.43 -6.45 14.92
C MET A 121 -10.19 -7.97 14.81
N PRO A 122 -9.85 -8.49 13.61
CA PRO A 122 -9.57 -9.91 13.44
C PRO A 122 -8.23 -10.29 14.07
N GLU A 123 -8.06 -11.58 14.37
CA GLU A 123 -6.80 -12.14 14.87
C GLU A 123 -5.77 -12.19 13.74
N MET A 124 -4.81 -11.26 13.73
CA MET A 124 -3.92 -11.04 12.58
C MET A 124 -2.96 -12.20 12.34
N GLY A 125 -2.60 -12.96 13.38
CA GLY A 125 -1.77 -14.17 13.25
C GLY A 125 -2.40 -15.27 12.38
N ARG A 126 -3.70 -15.17 12.03
CA ARG A 126 -4.34 -16.08 11.07
C ARG A 126 -4.10 -15.71 9.61
N SER A 127 -3.76 -14.46 9.35
CA SER A 127 -3.62 -13.91 8.00
C SER A 127 -2.18 -13.48 7.69
N LEU A 128 -1.37 -13.25 8.72
CA LEU A 128 0.00 -12.79 8.62
C LEU A 128 0.95 -13.78 9.28
N SER A 129 2.14 -13.93 8.70
CA SER A 129 3.21 -14.74 9.29
C SER A 129 3.77 -14.08 10.56
N PRO A 130 4.43 -14.84 11.45
CA PRO A 130 5.08 -14.27 12.62
C PRO A 130 6.05 -13.13 12.30
N GLN A 131 6.80 -13.25 11.20
CA GLN A 131 7.72 -12.20 10.75
C GLN A 131 6.98 -10.93 10.31
N GLN A 132 5.85 -11.08 9.63
CA GLN A 132 5.00 -9.96 9.20
C GLN A 132 4.36 -9.26 10.40
N ILE A 133 3.96 -10.00 11.44
CA ILE A 133 3.48 -9.43 12.70
C ILE A 133 4.56 -8.57 13.36
N TRP A 134 5.80 -9.08 13.46
CA TRP A 134 6.89 -8.29 14.05
C TRP A 134 7.30 -7.07 13.23
N ALA A 135 7.24 -7.15 11.90
CA ALA A 135 7.41 -5.98 11.04
C ALA A 135 6.34 -4.91 11.31
N LEU A 136 5.07 -5.32 11.44
CA LEU A 136 3.99 -4.41 11.83
C LEU A 136 4.22 -3.79 13.21
N VAL A 137 4.65 -4.56 14.21
CA VAL A 137 4.97 -4.02 15.55
C VAL A 137 6.05 -2.95 15.44
N ALA A 138 7.16 -3.22 14.75
CA ALA A 138 8.25 -2.27 14.58
C ALA A 138 7.78 -0.97 13.91
N PHE A 139 6.95 -1.08 12.86
CA PHE A 139 6.36 0.08 12.21
C PHE A 139 5.45 0.87 13.16
N LEU A 140 4.56 0.22 13.92
CA LEU A 140 3.66 0.89 14.85
C LEU A 140 4.42 1.59 16.00
N GLU A 141 5.53 1.01 16.47
CA GLU A 141 6.44 1.66 17.43
C GLU A 141 7.08 2.93 16.85
N SER A 142 7.53 2.88 15.60
CA SER A 142 8.17 4.02 14.93
C SER A 142 7.25 5.24 14.78
N ASN A 143 5.93 5.04 14.87
CA ASN A 143 4.93 6.11 14.83
C ASN A 143 4.84 6.83 16.20
N GLY A 144 5.90 7.57 16.54
CA GLY A 144 5.99 8.41 17.73
C GLY A 144 6.61 7.77 18.97
N GLY A 145 7.17 6.57 18.84
CA GLY A 145 7.91 5.86 19.90
C GLY A 145 9.32 5.43 19.47
N THR A 146 9.99 4.67 20.34
CA THR A 146 11.25 3.99 20.04
C THR A 146 10.97 2.60 19.49
N VAL A 147 11.72 2.18 18.47
CA VAL A 147 11.59 0.83 17.90
C VAL A 147 12.42 -0.13 18.76
N ASP A 148 11.74 -0.97 19.53
CA ASP A 148 12.33 -1.93 20.46
C ASP A 148 12.33 -3.37 19.90
N VAL A 149 11.71 -3.55 18.73
CA VAL A 149 11.78 -4.81 17.96
C VAL A 149 13.18 -5.02 17.40
N SER A 150 13.69 -6.23 17.58
CA SER A 150 15.02 -6.66 17.20
C SER A 150 14.98 -8.01 16.47
N ALA A 151 16.10 -8.41 15.85
CA ALA A 151 16.20 -9.71 15.18
C ALA A 151 15.91 -10.90 16.10
N SER A 152 16.15 -10.79 17.42
CA SER A 152 15.83 -11.85 18.39
C SER A 152 14.34 -12.05 18.65
N ASP A 153 13.50 -11.05 18.37
CA ASP A 153 12.05 -11.16 18.51
C ASP A 153 11.44 -11.97 17.35
N ILE A 154 12.12 -12.04 16.21
CA ILE A 154 11.65 -12.69 15.00
C ILE A 154 11.94 -14.19 15.07
N PRO A 155 10.91 -15.07 15.08
CA PRO A 155 11.15 -16.50 15.03
C PRO A 155 11.89 -16.83 13.74
N ALA A 156 13.01 -17.55 13.85
CA ALA A 156 13.68 -18.15 12.72
C ALA A 156 12.62 -18.90 11.90
N ALA A 157 12.59 -18.66 10.58
CA ALA A 157 11.63 -19.30 9.71
C ALA A 157 11.74 -20.83 9.86
N SER A 158 10.79 -21.43 10.58
CA SER A 158 10.53 -22.85 10.39
C SER A 158 9.99 -22.94 8.97
N ALA A 159 10.72 -23.65 8.11
CA ALA A 159 10.28 -23.93 6.75
C ALA A 159 8.97 -24.72 6.82
N ALA A 160 7.84 -24.03 6.82
CA ALA A 160 6.56 -24.64 6.47
C ALA A 160 6.67 -25.09 5.00
N PRO A 161 6.19 -26.29 4.66
CA PRO A 161 6.50 -26.92 3.40
C PRO A 161 5.98 -26.04 2.26
N ALA A 162 6.88 -25.77 1.31
CA ALA A 162 6.51 -25.22 0.01
C ALA A 162 5.36 -26.07 -0.53
N ALA A 163 4.17 -25.48 -0.62
CA ALA A 163 3.09 -26.03 -1.40
C ALA A 163 3.55 -26.00 -2.86
N ASN A 164 4.19 -27.08 -3.28
CA ASN A 164 4.47 -27.37 -4.67
C ASN A 164 3.14 -27.38 -5.41
N SER A 165 2.93 -26.40 -6.29
CA SER A 165 2.05 -26.56 -7.44
C SER A 165 2.90 -26.36 -8.68
N PRO A 166 3.08 -27.39 -9.53
CA PRO A 166 3.84 -27.25 -10.75
C PRO A 166 3.02 -26.47 -11.78
N GLY A 167 3.65 -25.41 -12.29
CA GLY A 167 3.47 -24.72 -13.57
C GLY A 167 2.11 -24.77 -14.29
N ALA A 168 1.54 -23.59 -14.49
CA ALA A 168 1.00 -23.22 -15.80
C ALA A 168 1.22 -21.72 -16.04
N ALA A 169 1.73 -21.43 -17.24
CA ALA A 169 2.07 -20.11 -17.74
C ALA A 169 0.87 -19.14 -17.76
N GLY A 170 1.17 -17.87 -17.52
CA GLY A 170 0.23 -16.76 -17.56
C GLY A 170 0.46 -15.84 -16.37
N ALA A 171 1.45 -14.96 -16.46
CA ALA A 171 1.63 -13.88 -15.50
C ALA A 171 0.41 -12.94 -15.59
N ALA A 172 -0.62 -13.25 -14.81
CA ALA A 172 -1.66 -12.30 -14.48
C ALA A 172 -0.98 -11.21 -13.64
N THR A 173 -0.80 -10.02 -14.22
CA THR A 173 -0.56 -8.80 -13.45
C THR A 173 -1.49 -8.80 -12.25
N ALA A 174 -0.93 -8.71 -11.05
CA ALA A 174 -1.71 -8.60 -9.84
C ALA A 174 -2.76 -7.49 -10.06
N PRO A 175 -4.04 -7.70 -9.70
CA PRO A 175 -5.14 -6.84 -10.13
C PRO A 175 -5.04 -5.37 -9.65
N GLY A 176 -4.03 -5.00 -8.86
CA GLY A 176 -3.92 -3.69 -8.22
C GLY A 176 -5.09 -3.41 -7.28
N ILE A 177 -5.13 -2.21 -6.72
CA ILE A 177 -6.08 -1.79 -5.68
C ILE A 177 -7.55 -1.97 -6.09
N ALA A 178 -7.86 -1.93 -7.38
CA ALA A 178 -9.22 -1.99 -7.91
C ALA A 178 -9.61 -3.36 -8.52
N GLY A 179 -8.95 -4.46 -8.12
CA GLY A 179 -9.38 -5.80 -8.56
C GLY A 179 -9.24 -6.03 -10.08
N GLY A 180 -8.34 -5.31 -10.74
CA GLY A 180 -8.08 -5.35 -12.17
C GLY A 180 -8.87 -4.29 -12.95
N SER A 181 -9.82 -3.62 -12.30
CA SER A 181 -10.60 -2.55 -12.92
C SER A 181 -9.72 -1.35 -13.25
N THR A 182 -9.94 -0.78 -14.42
CA THR A 182 -9.40 0.52 -14.86
C THR A 182 -10.45 1.63 -14.82
N ASP A 183 -11.65 1.36 -14.29
CA ASP A 183 -12.67 2.38 -14.06
C ASP A 183 -12.19 3.39 -13.00
N PRO A 184 -12.07 4.69 -13.32
CA PRO A 184 -11.51 5.69 -12.40
C PRO A 184 -12.26 5.79 -11.08
N MET A 185 -13.60 5.69 -11.10
CA MET A 185 -14.38 5.80 -9.87
C MET A 185 -14.27 4.56 -8.98
N THR A 186 -14.09 3.38 -9.58
CA THR A 186 -13.75 2.17 -8.84
C THR A 186 -12.36 2.31 -8.20
N ILE A 187 -11.37 2.79 -8.94
CA ILE A 187 -10.02 3.04 -8.41
C ILE A 187 -10.07 4.04 -7.24
N ILE A 188 -10.75 5.17 -7.42
CA ILE A 188 -10.92 6.22 -6.40
C ILE A 188 -11.51 5.65 -5.10
N ARG A 189 -12.57 4.83 -5.21
CA ARG A 189 -13.23 4.24 -4.04
C ARG A 189 -12.37 3.18 -3.39
N SER A 190 -11.78 2.27 -4.17
CA SER A 190 -10.93 1.20 -3.65
C SER A 190 -9.63 1.71 -3.04
N ALA A 191 -9.08 2.81 -3.57
CA ALA A 191 -7.91 3.50 -3.01
C ALA A 191 -8.26 4.37 -1.79
N GLY A 192 -9.55 4.52 -1.47
CA GLY A 192 -10.00 5.32 -0.33
C GLY A 192 -9.82 6.83 -0.49
N CYS A 193 -9.59 7.35 -1.71
CA CYS A 193 -9.35 8.79 -1.93
C CYS A 193 -10.44 9.70 -1.33
N PRO A 194 -11.75 9.36 -1.40
CA PRO A 194 -12.82 10.19 -0.83
C PRO A 194 -12.77 10.34 0.69
N ALA A 195 -12.02 9.48 1.40
CA ALA A 195 -11.86 9.59 2.84
C ALA A 195 -11.17 10.90 3.25
N CYS A 196 -10.25 11.38 2.42
CA CYS A 196 -9.48 12.60 2.68
C CYS A 196 -9.81 13.72 1.70
N HIS A 197 -10.02 13.39 0.43
CA HIS A 197 -10.23 14.35 -0.64
C HIS A 197 -11.69 14.48 -1.02
N LYS A 198 -12.07 15.68 -1.46
CA LYS A 198 -13.32 15.91 -2.16
C LYS A 198 -13.15 15.68 -3.66
N ILE A 199 -14.05 14.94 -4.28
CA ILE A 199 -14.07 14.63 -5.72
C ILE A 199 -15.51 14.82 -6.20
N SER A 200 -15.70 15.64 -7.23
CA SER A 200 -17.04 15.97 -7.74
C SER A 200 -17.99 16.52 -6.68
N GLY A 201 -17.47 17.26 -5.69
CA GLY A 201 -18.24 17.83 -4.59
C GLY A 201 -18.41 16.94 -3.36
N GLU A 202 -18.05 15.65 -3.44
CA GLU A 202 -18.25 14.66 -2.37
C GLU A 202 -16.93 14.13 -1.78
N GLY A 203 -16.90 13.83 -0.48
CA GLY A 203 -15.72 13.30 0.22
C GLY A 203 -15.20 14.20 1.34
N GLY A 204 -13.96 13.95 1.76
CA GLY A 204 -13.31 14.59 2.91
C GLY A 204 -12.71 15.97 2.63
N ALA A 205 -12.26 16.62 3.70
CA ALA A 205 -11.56 17.92 3.68
C ALA A 205 -10.18 17.87 4.35
N ILE A 206 -9.66 16.67 4.61
CA ILE A 206 -8.31 16.46 5.16
C ILE A 206 -7.27 16.75 4.08
N GLY A 207 -7.55 16.31 2.85
CA GLY A 207 -6.78 16.64 1.65
C GLY A 207 -7.46 17.74 0.83
N PRO A 208 -6.72 18.36 -0.11
CA PRO A 208 -7.27 19.38 -1.00
C PRO A 208 -8.42 18.85 -1.86
N ASP A 209 -9.42 19.69 -2.11
CA ASP A 209 -10.53 19.39 -3.01
C ASP A 209 -10.02 19.16 -4.44
N LEU A 210 -10.27 17.97 -5.00
CA LEU A 210 -9.83 17.52 -6.32
C LEU A 210 -10.90 17.72 -7.42
N THR A 211 -12.08 18.24 -7.09
CA THR A 211 -13.23 18.40 -8.01
C THR A 211 -12.87 19.13 -9.30
N ARG A 212 -11.93 20.09 -9.24
CA ARG A 212 -11.42 20.84 -10.39
C ARG A 212 -9.90 20.84 -10.45
N VAL A 213 -9.29 19.70 -10.10
CA VAL A 213 -7.82 19.61 -10.05
C VAL A 213 -7.19 19.79 -11.43
N GLY A 214 -7.84 19.33 -12.50
CA GLY A 214 -7.38 19.47 -13.88
C GLY A 214 -7.34 20.92 -14.40
N SER A 215 -8.03 21.86 -13.72
CA SER A 215 -7.89 23.30 -14.00
C SER A 215 -6.68 23.94 -13.32
N ARG A 216 -6.10 23.27 -12.32
CA ARG A 216 -4.98 23.81 -11.52
C ARG A 216 -3.66 23.11 -11.81
N LEU A 217 -3.70 21.81 -12.14
CA LEU A 217 -2.52 20.98 -12.34
C LEU A 217 -2.61 20.23 -13.68
N PRO A 218 -1.51 20.17 -14.45
CA PRO A 218 -1.39 19.27 -15.57
C PRO A 218 -1.25 17.80 -15.10
N ALA A 219 -1.56 16.86 -15.99
CA ALA A 219 -1.61 15.42 -15.73
C ALA A 219 -0.32 14.88 -15.07
N ASN A 220 0.86 15.32 -15.55
CA ASN A 220 2.15 14.91 -14.99
C ASN A 220 2.34 15.35 -13.53
N LEU A 221 1.84 16.52 -13.13
CA LEU A 221 1.90 16.97 -11.73
C LEU A 221 0.86 16.26 -10.87
N ILE A 222 -0.28 15.85 -11.43
CA ILE A 222 -1.24 14.99 -10.73
C ILE A 222 -0.61 13.62 -10.47
N ARG A 223 0.07 13.05 -11.47
CA ARG A 223 0.82 11.79 -11.34
C ARG A 223 1.92 11.87 -10.29
N GLU A 224 2.74 12.93 -10.33
CA GLU A 224 3.77 13.21 -9.32
C GLU A 224 3.14 13.30 -7.92
N SER A 225 1.97 13.94 -7.79
CA SER A 225 1.28 14.07 -6.51
C SER A 225 0.73 12.74 -5.98
N ILE A 226 0.37 11.79 -6.84
CA ILE A 226 -0.08 10.44 -6.45
C ILE A 226 1.11 9.58 -6.02
N LEU A 227 2.22 9.63 -6.75
CA LEU A 227 3.40 8.80 -6.51
C LEU A 227 4.31 9.35 -5.41
N THR A 228 4.39 10.67 -5.30
CA THR A 228 5.29 11.39 -4.39
C THR A 228 4.54 12.54 -3.70
N PRO A 229 3.53 12.24 -2.86
CA PRO A 229 2.59 13.24 -2.34
C PRO A 229 3.24 14.36 -1.50
N ASP A 230 4.39 14.09 -0.89
CA ASP A 230 5.12 15.06 -0.08
C ASP A 230 6.07 15.96 -0.87
N ALA A 231 6.26 15.72 -2.16
CA ALA A 231 7.16 16.51 -3.00
C ALA A 231 6.67 17.96 -3.14
N LYS A 232 5.34 18.13 -3.29
CA LYS A 232 4.68 19.44 -3.37
C LYS A 232 3.32 19.37 -2.67
N VAL A 233 3.27 19.87 -1.44
CA VAL A 233 2.02 19.95 -0.68
C VAL A 233 1.23 21.18 -1.10
N ALA A 234 -0.08 21.01 -1.29
CA ALA A 234 -0.97 22.11 -1.65
C ALA A 234 -0.99 23.19 -0.55
N LYS A 235 -1.06 24.46 -0.96
CA LYS A 235 -1.12 25.61 -0.05
C LYS A 235 -2.29 25.47 0.94
N GLY A 236 -2.02 25.61 2.24
CA GLY A 236 -3.00 25.47 3.31
C GLY A 236 -3.15 24.04 3.86
N PHE A 237 -2.44 23.06 3.29
CA PHE A 237 -2.43 21.66 3.72
C PHE A 237 -1.07 21.22 4.30
N GLU A 238 -0.17 22.16 4.60
CA GLU A 238 1.19 21.88 5.07
C GLU A 238 1.20 21.07 6.38
N LYS A 239 0.23 21.33 7.27
CA LYS A 239 0.03 20.57 8.52
C LYS A 239 -0.40 19.12 8.32
N PHE A 240 -0.82 18.76 7.11
CA PHE A 240 -1.26 17.42 6.73
C PHE A 240 -0.23 16.70 5.83
N LYS A 241 0.98 17.25 5.72
CA LYS A 241 2.10 16.58 5.05
C LYS A 241 2.34 15.20 5.65
N GLY A 242 2.58 14.20 4.81
CA GLY A 242 2.75 12.80 5.21
C GLY A 242 1.47 12.00 5.39
N ILE A 243 0.27 12.62 5.35
CA ILE A 243 -1.01 11.90 5.50
C ILE A 243 -1.40 11.16 4.21
N MET A 244 -1.06 11.71 3.05
CA MET A 244 -1.36 11.05 1.78
C MET A 244 -0.37 9.88 1.58
N PRO A 245 -0.85 8.62 1.44
CA PRO A 245 0.01 7.45 1.37
C PRO A 245 1.03 7.51 0.23
N LYS A 246 2.27 7.11 0.50
CA LYS A 246 3.36 7.01 -0.49
C LYS A 246 3.36 5.67 -1.23
N THR A 247 2.48 4.75 -0.83
CA THR A 247 2.44 3.38 -1.31
C THR A 247 1.67 3.21 -2.62
N PHE A 248 0.97 4.24 -3.12
CA PHE A 248 0.16 4.13 -4.33
C PHE A 248 0.95 3.68 -5.56
N GLY A 249 2.25 4.01 -5.64
CA GLY A 249 3.13 3.51 -6.69
C GLY A 249 3.27 1.98 -6.73
N ASN A 250 3.10 1.32 -5.59
CA ASN A 250 3.18 -0.13 -5.44
C ASN A 250 1.79 -0.80 -5.47
N GLN A 251 0.71 -0.02 -5.33
CA GLN A 251 -0.65 -0.53 -5.20
C GLN A 251 -1.51 -0.34 -6.46
N LEU A 252 -1.23 0.70 -7.25
CA LEU A 252 -1.87 0.94 -8.53
C LEU A 252 -1.07 0.25 -9.64
N THR A 253 -1.76 -0.45 -10.53
CA THR A 253 -1.12 -0.85 -11.79
C THR A 253 -0.84 0.37 -12.65
N GLY A 254 0.08 0.26 -13.62
CA GLY A 254 0.34 1.34 -14.57
C GLY A 254 -0.93 1.83 -15.29
N ALA A 255 -1.81 0.90 -15.67
CA ALA A 255 -3.09 1.21 -16.29
C ALA A 255 -4.08 1.90 -15.34
N GLN A 256 -4.12 1.51 -14.06
CA GLN A 256 -4.95 2.18 -13.06
C GLN A 256 -4.47 3.59 -12.77
N LEU A 257 -3.16 3.78 -12.64
CA LEU A 257 -2.56 5.09 -12.41
C LEU A 257 -2.83 6.03 -13.59
N GLU A 258 -2.67 5.53 -14.82
CA GLU A 258 -2.95 6.31 -16.03
C GLU A 258 -4.43 6.67 -16.16
N ALA A 259 -5.35 5.72 -15.94
CA ALA A 259 -6.78 5.99 -15.97
C ALA A 259 -7.20 7.02 -14.91
N LEU A 260 -6.65 6.92 -13.70
CA LEU A 260 -6.91 7.86 -12.61
C LEU A 260 -6.36 9.26 -12.91
N GLU A 261 -5.13 9.35 -13.40
CA GLU A 261 -4.49 10.60 -13.81
C GLU A 261 -5.31 11.33 -14.88
N GLN A 262 -5.68 10.62 -15.95
CA GLN A 262 -6.45 11.18 -17.06
C GLN A 262 -7.83 11.67 -16.60
N PHE A 263 -8.50 10.89 -15.76
CA PHE A 263 -9.79 11.27 -15.18
C PHE A 263 -9.67 12.57 -14.38
N LEU A 264 -8.71 12.67 -13.47
CA LEU A 264 -8.50 13.87 -12.64
C LEU A 264 -8.08 15.09 -13.48
N ALA A 265 -7.23 14.89 -14.49
CA ALA A 265 -6.81 15.95 -15.41
C ALA A 265 -7.97 16.47 -16.28
N ALA A 266 -8.96 15.62 -16.58
CA ALA A 266 -10.16 16.00 -17.32
C ALA A 266 -11.18 16.77 -16.45
N HIS A 267 -11.11 16.68 -15.12
CA HIS A 267 -12.00 17.38 -14.20
C HIS A 267 -11.55 18.84 -14.01
N LYS A 268 -12.12 19.72 -14.83
CA LYS A 268 -11.81 21.15 -14.91
C LYS A 268 -12.85 22.04 -14.25
#